data_AF-A0A094HYX4-F1
#
_entry.id   AF-A0A094HYX4-F1
#
_cell.length_a   1.000
_cell.length_b   1.000
_cell.length_c   1.000
_cell.angle_alpha   90.00
_cell.angle_beta   90.00
_cell.angle_gamma   90.00
#
_symmetry.space_group_name_H-M   'P 1'
#
loop_
_entity.id
_entity.type
_entity.pdbx_description
1 polymer ?
#
loop_
_entity_poly.entity_id
_entity_poly.type
_entity_poly.pdbx_seq_one_letter_code
_entity_poly.pdbx_strand_id
1 'polypeptide(L)'
;MVKGAVDGLSSLNDDTPYWLRTANSTEKVENRPMVQLQNEDSLDRYIAYLKRFACYLLRVHLAQKEREALECDVDRSDEELVDNNEEFLPDIVGERGGTHETANSEQSDRMKDCCELTKFNPEQKQLLEDMLQSLVSGEDEETQVQKMSALMMSMILQSLKGLDRFDSPMIHFAAVLGIVEEENRLRRGDEYSYMLVGFMYCIRVLFVEHALPAATRGEQTRDDIDRFLELRRGYLVVGSYSPCSFLIKMLGYGKTMSMQKINQPILSYPS
;
A
#
# COMPACT_ATOMS: atom_id res chain seq x y z
N MET A 1 -13.24 -3.71 9.22
CA MET A 1 -13.20 -3.21 7.83
C MET A 1 -13.28 -4.32 6.77
N VAL A 2 -12.19 -5.00 6.38
CA VAL A 2 -12.20 -5.93 5.22
C VAL A 2 -13.19 -7.08 5.37
N LYS A 3 -13.26 -7.76 6.52
CA LYS A 3 -14.20 -8.88 6.72
C LYS A 3 -15.66 -8.45 6.47
N GLY A 4 -16.08 -7.33 7.05
CA GLY A 4 -17.42 -6.77 6.78
C GLY A 4 -17.66 -6.41 5.32
N ALA A 5 -16.66 -5.85 4.62
CA ALA A 5 -16.76 -5.58 3.18
C ALA A 5 -16.82 -6.86 2.33
N VAL A 6 -16.15 -7.95 2.76
CA VAL A 6 -16.26 -9.27 2.13
C VAL A 6 -17.67 -9.83 2.31
N ASP A 7 -18.26 -9.71 3.51
CA ASP A 7 -19.62 -10.16 3.79
C ASP A 7 -20.64 -9.41 2.93
N GLY A 8 -20.36 -8.14 2.62
CA GLY A 8 -21.16 -7.33 1.69
C GLY A 8 -21.19 -7.83 0.24
N LEU A 9 -20.22 -8.64 -0.20
CA LEU A 9 -20.12 -9.08 -1.60
C LEU A 9 -21.34 -9.87 -2.08
N SER A 10 -21.97 -10.65 -1.20
CA SER A 10 -23.14 -11.47 -1.57
C SER A 10 -24.40 -10.64 -1.82
N SER A 11 -24.40 -9.37 -1.43
CA SER A 11 -25.53 -8.45 -1.64
C SER A 11 -25.44 -7.62 -2.92
N LEU A 12 -24.34 -7.75 -3.68
CA LEU A 12 -24.12 -6.99 -4.92
C LEU A 12 -25.11 -7.40 -6.02
N ASN A 13 -25.48 -6.43 -6.87
CA ASN A 13 -26.25 -6.68 -8.09
C ASN A 13 -25.53 -7.69 -9.01
N ASP A 14 -26.31 -8.50 -9.74
CA ASP A 14 -25.84 -9.71 -10.46
C ASP A 14 -24.55 -9.52 -11.26
N ASP A 15 -24.40 -8.43 -12.02
CA ASP A 15 -23.23 -8.20 -12.87
C ASP A 15 -22.05 -7.50 -12.16
N THR A 16 -22.29 -6.84 -11.02
CA THR A 16 -21.27 -6.06 -10.30
C THR A 16 -20.05 -6.90 -9.90
N PRO A 17 -20.21 -8.12 -9.35
CA PRO A 17 -19.07 -8.99 -9.05
C PRO A 17 -18.21 -9.35 -10.27
N TYR A 18 -18.82 -9.46 -11.45
CA TYR A 18 -18.09 -9.75 -12.69
C TYR A 18 -17.30 -8.53 -13.17
N TRP A 19 -17.91 -7.34 -13.11
CA TRP A 19 -17.21 -6.08 -13.38
C TRP A 19 -16.05 -5.86 -12.42
N LEU A 20 -16.25 -6.11 -11.13
CA LEU A 20 -15.22 -5.95 -10.10
C LEU A 20 -13.98 -6.82 -10.38
N ARG A 21 -14.20 -8.05 -10.86
CA ARG A 21 -13.12 -8.96 -11.24
C ARG A 21 -12.40 -8.52 -12.51
N THR A 22 -13.16 -8.01 -13.48
CA THR A 22 -12.67 -7.69 -14.83
C THR A 22 -11.58 -6.63 -14.78
N ALA A 23 -10.39 -6.99 -15.27
CA ALA A 23 -9.21 -6.14 -15.28
C ALA A 23 -9.10 -5.19 -16.49
N ASN A 24 -9.91 -5.38 -17.53
CA ASN A 24 -9.81 -4.61 -18.78
C ASN A 24 -10.91 -3.53 -18.88
N SER A 25 -10.69 -2.57 -19.79
CA SER A 25 -11.63 -1.47 -20.08
C SER A 25 -12.69 -1.84 -21.11
N THR A 26 -12.62 -3.04 -21.68
CA THR A 26 -13.54 -3.48 -22.73
C THR A 26 -14.90 -3.84 -22.13
N GLU A 27 -15.93 -3.84 -22.96
CA GLU A 27 -17.27 -4.32 -22.58
C GLU A 27 -17.30 -5.85 -22.34
N LYS A 28 -16.21 -6.57 -22.64
CA LYS A 28 -16.09 -8.00 -22.36
C LYS A 28 -15.73 -8.22 -20.90
N VAL A 29 -16.76 -8.51 -20.12
CA VAL A 29 -16.68 -8.88 -18.72
C VAL A 29 -16.11 -10.30 -18.57
N GLU A 30 -15.37 -10.56 -17.51
CA GLU A 30 -14.93 -11.92 -17.16
C GLU A 30 -16.13 -12.85 -16.96
N ASN A 31 -15.99 -14.12 -17.34
CA ASN A 31 -17.08 -15.11 -17.23
C ASN A 31 -17.26 -15.68 -15.81
N ARG A 32 -16.48 -15.21 -14.83
CA ARG A 32 -16.56 -15.68 -13.44
C ARG A 32 -16.72 -14.47 -12.53
N PRO A 33 -17.62 -14.51 -11.55
CA PRO A 33 -17.76 -13.40 -10.61
C PRO A 33 -16.56 -13.37 -9.66
N MET A 34 -16.33 -12.21 -9.04
CA MET A 34 -15.58 -12.14 -7.80
C MET A 34 -16.46 -12.64 -6.66
N VAL A 35 -15.94 -13.52 -5.81
CA VAL A 35 -16.74 -14.15 -4.75
C VAL A 35 -16.00 -14.10 -3.42
N GLN A 36 -16.74 -14.31 -2.34
CA GLN A 36 -16.16 -14.58 -1.03
C GLN A 36 -15.22 -15.79 -1.11
N LEU A 37 -14.09 -15.71 -0.41
CA LEU A 37 -13.17 -16.83 -0.30
C LEU A 37 -13.79 -17.91 0.59
N GLN A 38 -13.86 -19.13 0.09
CA GLN A 38 -14.42 -20.27 0.83
C GLN A 38 -13.56 -20.70 2.02
N ASN A 39 -12.26 -20.38 1.98
CA ASN A 39 -11.30 -20.76 3.01
C ASN A 39 -10.92 -19.51 3.83
N GLU A 40 -11.26 -19.52 5.11
CA GLU A 40 -10.97 -18.42 6.05
C GLU A 40 -9.46 -18.16 6.18
N ASP A 41 -8.61 -19.21 6.20
CA ASP A 41 -7.15 -19.05 6.25
C ASP A 41 -6.63 -18.27 5.04
N SER A 42 -7.29 -18.42 3.88
CA SER A 42 -6.89 -17.69 2.67
C SER A 42 -7.29 -16.22 2.76
N LEU A 43 -8.45 -15.93 3.34
CA LEU A 43 -8.87 -14.55 3.62
C LEU A 43 -7.95 -13.88 4.64
N ASP A 44 -7.61 -14.57 5.73
CA ASP A 44 -6.71 -14.02 6.75
C ASP A 44 -5.30 -13.77 6.20
N ARG A 45 -4.78 -14.64 5.32
CA ARG A 45 -3.53 -14.38 4.58
C ARG A 45 -3.63 -13.13 3.71
N TYR A 46 -4.74 -12.93 3.00
CA TYR A 46 -4.91 -11.75 2.14
C TYR A 46 -5.03 -10.46 2.96
N ILE A 47 -5.78 -10.51 4.06
CA ILE A 47 -5.87 -9.43 5.04
C ILE A 47 -4.49 -9.11 5.62
N ALA A 48 -3.64 -10.12 5.86
CA ALA A 48 -2.28 -9.89 6.34
C ALA A 48 -1.44 -9.04 5.37
N TYR A 49 -1.60 -9.18 4.05
CA TYR A 49 -0.92 -8.30 3.09
C TYR A 49 -1.40 -6.86 3.18
N LEU A 50 -2.71 -6.65 3.34
CA LEU A 50 -3.25 -5.30 3.56
C LEU A 50 -2.78 -4.70 4.89
N LYS A 51 -2.74 -5.50 5.98
CA LYS A 51 -2.18 -5.05 7.27
C LYS A 51 -0.71 -4.64 7.13
N ARG A 52 0.09 -5.43 6.42
CA ARG A 52 1.50 -5.08 6.12
C ARG A 52 1.58 -3.78 5.33
N PHE A 53 0.68 -3.54 4.39
CA PHE A 53 0.62 -2.27 3.66
C PHE A 53 0.29 -1.10 4.59
N ALA A 54 -0.73 -1.22 5.45
CA ALA A 54 -1.07 -0.19 6.42
C ALA A 54 0.11 0.14 7.35
N CYS A 55 0.77 -0.88 7.91
CA CYS A 55 1.97 -0.70 8.72
C CYS A 55 3.13 -0.07 7.94
N TYR A 56 3.32 -0.46 6.68
CA TYR A 56 4.32 0.12 5.80
C TYR A 56 4.10 1.63 5.63
N LEU A 57 2.87 2.05 5.30
CA LEU A 57 2.51 3.46 5.13
C LEU A 57 2.81 4.29 6.39
N LEU A 58 2.35 3.82 7.56
CA LEU A 58 2.54 4.51 8.83
C LEU A 58 4.03 4.60 9.21
N ARG A 59 4.79 3.52 9.03
CA ARG A 59 6.23 3.49 9.35
C ARG A 59 7.04 4.42 8.46
N VAL A 60 6.78 4.42 7.15
CA VAL A 60 7.49 5.30 6.23
C VAL A 60 7.18 6.76 6.54
N HIS A 61 5.92 7.09 6.81
CA HIS A 61 5.54 8.46 7.14
C HIS A 61 6.18 8.94 8.46
N LEU A 62 6.19 8.11 9.51
CA LEU A 62 6.88 8.43 10.76
C LEU A 62 8.37 8.66 10.53
N ALA A 63 9.04 7.78 9.79
CA ALA A 63 10.46 7.91 9.49
C ALA A 63 10.79 9.15 8.63
N GLN A 64 9.89 9.55 7.72
CA GLN A 64 10.02 10.81 6.98
C GLN A 64 9.92 12.01 7.92
N LYS A 65 8.93 12.02 8.83
CA LYS A 65 8.74 13.10 9.80
C LYS A 65 9.93 13.25 10.75
N GLU A 66 10.49 12.14 11.23
CA GLU A 66 11.68 12.14 12.08
C GLU A 66 12.89 12.75 11.35
N ARG A 67 13.04 12.48 10.06
CA ARG A 67 14.10 13.07 9.23
C ARG A 67 13.89 14.55 8.97
N GLU A 68 12.68 14.95 8.60
CA GLU A 68 12.32 16.36 8.39
C GLU A 68 12.58 17.18 9.68
N ALA A 69 12.30 16.61 10.87
CA ALA A 69 12.59 17.27 12.15
C ALA A 69 14.10 17.42 12.42
N LEU A 70 14.89 16.38 12.14
CA LEU A 70 16.35 16.43 12.31
C LEU A 70 17.02 17.42 11.36
N GLU A 71 16.54 17.53 10.11
CA GLU A 71 17.05 18.51 9.15
C GLU A 71 16.77 19.96 9.61
N CYS A 72 15.57 20.24 10.14
CA CYS A 72 15.24 21.54 10.70
C CYS A 72 16.07 21.90 11.96
N ASP A 73 16.43 20.92 12.78
CA ASP A 73 17.27 21.16 13.96
C ASP A 73 18.71 21.51 13.57
N VAL A 74 19.25 20.90 12.50
CA VAL A 74 20.59 21.20 11.97
C VAL A 74 20.66 22.61 11.38
N ASP A 75 19.68 22.99 10.55
CA ASP A 75 19.60 24.35 9.98
C ASP A 75 19.51 25.42 11.09
N ARG A 76 18.83 25.13 12.20
CA ARG A 76 18.74 26.04 13.35
C ARG A 76 20.08 26.22 14.08
N SER A 77 20.87 25.16 14.21
CA SER A 77 22.20 25.24 14.84
C SER A 77 23.24 25.96 13.98
N ASP A 78 23.09 25.94 12.65
CA ASP A 78 23.98 26.69 11.75
C ASP A 78 23.66 28.20 11.70
N GLU A 79 22.43 28.61 12.05
CA GLU A 79 22.05 30.02 12.19
C GLU A 79 22.48 30.67 13.52
N GLU A 80 22.91 29.91 14.54
CA GLU A 80 23.38 30.44 15.83
C GLU A 80 24.91 30.73 15.90
N LEU A 81 25.67 30.54 14.82
CA LEU A 81 27.10 30.86 14.75
C LEU A 81 27.41 32.29 14.25
N VAL A 82 26.62 33.28 14.69
CA VAL A 82 26.98 34.69 14.54
C VAL A 82 27.67 35.19 15.82
N ASP A 83 29.01 35.11 15.75
CA ASP A 83 30.00 35.98 16.38
C ASP A 83 29.89 36.27 17.89
N ASN A 84 30.79 35.64 18.65
CA ASN A 84 31.55 36.34 19.69
C ASN A 84 32.92 35.67 19.86
N ASN A 85 33.96 36.28 19.30
CA ASN A 85 35.34 36.06 19.73
C ASN A 85 35.52 36.45 21.21
N GLU A 86 36.13 35.59 22.03
CA GLU A 86 37.36 35.89 22.78
C GLU A 86 37.87 34.69 23.62
N GLU A 87 39.13 34.33 23.35
CA GLU A 87 40.20 33.81 24.23
C GLU A 87 40.02 32.67 25.29
N PHE A 88 40.99 31.74 25.20
CA PHE A 88 41.78 31.10 26.29
C PHE A 88 41.43 29.69 26.86
N LEU A 89 42.23 28.73 26.38
CA LEU A 89 42.88 27.53 27.00
C LEU A 89 42.08 26.32 27.55
N PRO A 90 42.69 25.10 27.48
CA PRO A 90 42.02 23.81 27.66
C PRO A 90 42.25 23.17 29.04
N ASP A 91 41.23 22.50 29.55
CA ASP A 91 41.25 21.19 30.22
C ASP A 91 39.97 21.06 31.04
N ILE A 92 39.28 19.92 30.92
CA ILE A 92 38.76 19.11 32.03
C ILE A 92 38.04 17.90 31.43
N VAL A 93 38.61 16.74 31.74
CA VAL A 93 38.04 15.41 31.59
C VAL A 93 36.65 15.35 32.25
N GLY A 94 35.66 14.88 31.49
CA GLY A 94 34.33 14.62 32.02
C GLY A 94 33.63 13.53 31.22
N GLU A 95 33.84 12.28 31.64
CA GLU A 95 33.02 11.14 31.25
C GLU A 95 31.53 11.48 31.38
N ARG A 96 30.74 11.26 30.33
CA ARG A 96 29.30 11.09 30.49
C ARG A 96 28.79 10.10 29.44
N GLY A 97 28.22 9.01 29.96
CA GLY A 97 27.92 7.80 29.22
C GLY A 97 26.91 7.98 28.11
N GLY A 98 27.26 7.47 26.93
CA GLY A 98 26.34 7.19 25.85
C GLY A 98 25.94 5.73 25.86
N THR A 99 24.69 5.43 26.21
CA THR A 99 24.06 4.13 25.93
C THR A 99 22.55 4.26 25.66
N HIS A 100 22.14 5.30 24.91
CA HIS A 100 20.74 5.39 24.46
C HIS A 100 20.53 5.81 22.99
N GLU A 101 21.58 6.16 22.23
CA GLU A 101 21.45 6.69 20.85
C GLU A 101 21.63 5.65 19.73
N THR A 102 22.17 4.46 20.02
CA THR A 102 22.54 3.49 18.97
C THR A 102 21.38 2.73 18.36
N ALA A 103 20.24 2.57 19.05
CA ALA A 103 19.11 1.81 18.51
C ALA A 103 18.28 2.60 17.46
N ASN A 104 18.19 3.93 17.62
CA ASN A 104 17.43 4.78 16.69
C ASN A 104 18.20 5.08 15.40
N SER A 105 19.53 5.18 15.45
CA SER A 105 20.34 5.45 14.24
C SER A 105 20.34 4.28 13.26
N GLU A 106 20.40 3.04 13.74
CA GLU A 106 20.34 1.84 12.89
C GLU A 106 18.96 1.64 12.21
N GLN A 107 17.86 1.99 12.89
CA GLN A 107 16.52 1.89 12.32
C GLN A 107 16.21 3.02 11.32
N SER A 108 16.72 4.23 11.58
CA SER A 108 16.66 5.35 10.63
C SER A 108 17.39 5.01 9.33
N ASP A 109 18.56 4.35 9.39
CA ASP A 109 19.33 3.96 8.21
C ASP A 109 18.61 2.89 7.36
N ARG A 110 17.96 1.89 7.99
CA ARG A 110 17.22 0.84 7.27
C ARG A 110 16.02 1.32 6.46
N MET A 111 15.39 2.43 6.85
CA MET A 111 14.20 2.96 6.15
C MET A 111 14.55 3.99 5.07
N LYS A 112 15.83 4.32 4.89
CA LYS A 112 16.30 5.39 4.01
C LYS A 112 15.69 5.32 2.61
N ASP A 113 15.85 4.18 1.93
CA ASP A 113 15.35 3.99 0.57
C ASP A 113 13.83 4.14 0.50
N CYS A 114 13.10 3.63 1.49
CA CYS A 114 11.64 3.74 1.52
C CYS A 114 11.19 5.20 1.72
N CYS A 115 11.90 5.97 2.54
CA CYS A 115 11.64 7.39 2.77
C CYS A 115 11.91 8.24 1.52
N GLU A 116 12.99 7.95 0.79
CA GLU A 116 13.36 8.69 -0.42
C GLU A 116 12.43 8.39 -1.61
N LEU A 117 12.01 7.13 -1.75
CA LEU A 117 11.24 6.67 -2.91
C LEU A 117 9.73 6.86 -2.75
N THR A 118 9.20 6.85 -1.53
CA THR A 118 7.75 6.95 -1.29
C THR A 118 7.30 8.40 -1.19
N LYS A 119 6.38 8.84 -2.04
CA LYS A 119 5.86 10.21 -2.00
C LYS A 119 4.38 10.23 -1.65
N PHE A 120 4.07 10.86 -0.52
CA PHE A 120 2.69 11.15 -0.11
C PHE A 120 2.29 12.55 -0.58
N ASN A 121 1.11 12.65 -1.20
CA ASN A 121 0.51 13.96 -1.46
C ASN A 121 -0.03 14.59 -0.15
N PRO A 122 -0.39 15.89 -0.13
CA PRO A 122 -0.85 16.55 1.09
C PRO A 122 -2.07 15.90 1.75
N GLU A 123 -3.04 15.43 0.97
CA GLU A 123 -4.23 14.72 1.49
C GLU A 123 -3.85 13.40 2.15
N GLN A 124 -2.95 12.62 1.52
CA GLN A 124 -2.44 11.37 2.08
C GLN A 124 -1.64 11.60 3.36
N LYS A 125 -0.82 12.66 3.43
CA LYS A 125 -0.11 13.05 4.66
C LYS A 125 -1.11 13.35 5.78
N GLN A 126 -2.15 14.14 5.51
CA GLN A 126 -3.19 14.43 6.51
C GLN A 126 -3.89 13.16 6.99
N LEU A 127 -4.28 12.25 6.08
CA LEU A 127 -4.92 10.99 6.46
C LEU A 127 -4.01 10.07 7.29
N LEU A 128 -2.70 10.10 7.03
CA LEU A 128 -1.71 9.38 7.83
C LEU A 128 -1.61 9.96 9.24
N GLU A 129 -1.56 11.29 9.36
CA GLU A 129 -1.54 11.99 10.65
C GLU A 129 -2.82 11.74 11.45
N ASP A 130 -3.98 11.84 10.82
CA ASP A 130 -5.28 11.59 11.45
C ASP A 130 -5.37 10.15 11.99
N MET A 131 -4.86 9.19 11.22
CA MET A 131 -4.80 7.79 11.62
C MET A 131 -3.82 7.60 12.78
N LEU A 132 -2.60 8.14 12.71
CA LEU A 132 -1.62 8.05 13.80
C LEU A 132 -2.16 8.68 15.09
N GLN A 133 -2.77 9.86 15.01
CA GLN A 133 -3.36 10.54 16.14
C GLN A 133 -4.50 9.71 16.75
N SER A 134 -5.34 9.08 15.93
CA SER A 134 -6.42 8.20 16.42
C SER A 134 -5.89 7.01 17.24
N LEU A 135 -4.75 6.45 16.81
CA LEU A 135 -4.09 5.33 17.48
C LEU A 135 -3.47 5.76 18.80
N VAL A 136 -2.83 6.94 18.84
CA VAL A 136 -2.19 7.49 20.05
C VAL A 136 -3.23 7.91 21.08
N SER A 137 -4.28 8.61 20.65
CA SER A 137 -5.36 9.07 21.52
C SER A 137 -6.26 7.92 22.02
N GLY A 138 -6.17 6.73 21.42
CA GLY A 138 -7.03 5.60 21.74
C GLY A 138 -8.49 5.85 21.38
N GLU A 139 -8.76 6.49 20.25
CA GLU A 139 -10.12 6.66 19.71
C GLU A 139 -10.81 5.30 19.52
N ASP A 140 -12.14 5.30 19.48
CA ASP A 140 -12.92 4.08 19.34
C ASP A 140 -12.65 3.35 18.00
N GLU A 141 -12.93 2.04 17.99
CA GLU A 141 -12.63 1.18 16.85
C GLU A 141 -13.38 1.61 15.57
N GLU A 142 -14.61 2.13 15.69
CA GLU A 142 -15.39 2.57 14.53
C GLU A 142 -14.72 3.78 13.86
N THR A 143 -14.33 4.78 14.64
CA THR A 143 -13.60 5.95 14.15
C THR A 143 -12.27 5.56 13.52
N GLN A 144 -11.50 4.66 14.15
CA GLN A 144 -10.23 4.17 13.60
C GLN A 144 -10.44 3.40 12.28
N VAL A 145 -11.53 2.62 12.17
CA VAL A 145 -11.91 1.92 10.94
C VAL A 145 -12.26 2.91 9.83
N GLN A 146 -12.98 3.99 10.14
CA GLN A 146 -13.31 5.04 9.16
C GLN A 146 -12.05 5.75 8.65
N LYS A 147 -11.15 6.16 9.55
CA LYS A 147 -9.87 6.80 9.19
C LYS A 147 -8.98 5.87 8.36
N MET A 148 -8.86 4.60 8.75
CA MET A 148 -8.11 3.60 7.99
C MET A 148 -8.74 3.35 6.60
N SER A 149 -10.08 3.37 6.50
CA SER A 149 -10.78 3.23 5.23
C SER A 149 -10.47 4.41 4.30
N ALA A 150 -10.55 5.64 4.80
CA ALA A 150 -10.21 6.85 4.04
C ALA A 150 -8.75 6.82 3.57
N LEU A 151 -7.81 6.45 4.44
CA LEU A 151 -6.40 6.28 4.11
C LEU A 151 -6.19 5.22 3.01
N MET A 152 -6.82 4.04 3.12
CA MET A 152 -6.69 3.00 2.11
C MET A 152 -7.28 3.45 0.76
N MET A 153 -8.43 4.12 0.78
CA MET A 153 -9.07 4.60 -0.44
C MET A 153 -8.27 5.70 -1.13
N SER A 154 -7.61 6.60 -0.40
CA SER A 154 -6.73 7.61 -1.02
C SER A 154 -5.51 7.00 -1.74
N MET A 155 -5.05 5.82 -1.31
CA MET A 155 -4.01 5.05 -1.99
C MET A 155 -4.57 4.30 -3.22
N ILE A 156 -5.76 3.72 -3.09
CA ILE A 156 -6.43 2.97 -4.17
C ILE A 156 -6.85 3.90 -5.33
N LEU A 157 -7.36 5.08 -5.00
CA LEU A 157 -7.86 6.09 -5.94
C LEU A 157 -6.78 7.12 -6.33
N GLN A 158 -5.51 6.78 -6.15
CA GLN A 158 -4.41 7.64 -6.59
C GLN A 158 -4.34 7.69 -8.12
N SER A 159 -4.32 8.91 -8.68
CA SER A 159 -3.98 9.16 -10.09
C SER A 159 -2.47 9.36 -10.24
N LEU A 160 -1.88 8.71 -11.22
CA LEU A 160 -0.46 8.80 -11.60
C LEU A 160 -0.27 9.49 -12.96
N LYS A 161 -1.28 10.22 -13.44
CA LYS A 161 -1.16 10.99 -14.68
C LYS A 161 -0.10 12.07 -14.52
N GLY A 162 0.95 12.01 -15.33
CA GLY A 162 2.05 12.98 -15.30
C GLY A 162 3.02 12.81 -14.12
N LEU A 163 2.90 11.73 -13.35
CA LEU A 163 3.79 11.40 -12.23
C LEU A 163 4.63 10.16 -12.54
N ASP A 164 5.77 10.00 -11.85
CA ASP A 164 6.48 8.72 -11.88
C ASP A 164 5.64 7.68 -11.13
N ARG A 165 5.52 6.49 -11.71
CA ARG A 165 4.77 5.40 -11.07
C ARG A 165 5.39 4.96 -9.75
N PHE A 166 6.70 5.10 -9.61
CA PHE A 166 7.43 4.69 -8.41
C PHE A 166 7.23 5.65 -7.25
N ASP A 167 6.72 6.85 -7.50
CA ASP A 167 6.29 7.77 -6.44
C ASP A 167 5.11 7.21 -5.64
N SER A 168 4.35 6.26 -6.20
CA SER A 168 3.19 5.66 -5.52
C SER A 168 3.61 4.76 -4.35
N PRO A 169 3.13 5.05 -3.12
CA PRO A 169 3.38 4.19 -1.96
C PRO A 169 2.90 2.75 -2.17
N MET A 170 1.81 2.56 -2.91
CA MET A 170 1.26 1.23 -3.20
C MET A 170 2.11 0.44 -4.19
N ILE A 171 2.70 1.09 -5.20
CA ILE A 171 3.64 0.44 -6.13
C ILE A 171 4.95 0.10 -5.40
N HIS A 172 5.44 1.02 -4.57
CA HIS A 172 6.65 0.76 -3.79
C HIS A 172 6.46 -0.42 -2.84
N PHE A 173 5.36 -0.45 -2.07
CA PHE A 173 5.03 -1.58 -1.22
C PHE A 173 4.92 -2.90 -2.00
N ALA A 174 4.32 -2.89 -3.18
CA ALA A 174 4.26 -4.08 -4.03
C ALA A 174 5.66 -4.56 -4.43
N ALA A 175 6.60 -3.65 -4.73
CA ALA A 175 7.99 -4.02 -4.97
C ALA A 175 8.63 -4.68 -3.73
N VAL A 176 8.41 -4.11 -2.54
CA VAL A 176 8.89 -4.66 -1.25
C VAL A 176 8.32 -6.06 -1.00
N LEU A 177 7.05 -6.33 -1.34
CA LEU A 177 6.48 -7.68 -1.25
C LEU A 177 7.24 -8.71 -2.11
N GLY A 178 7.87 -8.27 -3.20
CA GLY A 178 8.68 -9.10 -4.08
C GLY A 178 10.05 -9.47 -3.51
N ILE A 179 10.46 -8.93 -2.37
CA ILE A 179 11.78 -9.17 -1.77
C ILE A 179 11.67 -10.18 -0.62
N VAL A 180 12.66 -11.07 -0.55
CA VAL A 180 12.94 -11.92 0.62
C VAL A 180 14.17 -11.32 1.30
N GLU A 181 13.94 -10.52 2.32
CA GLU A 181 14.97 -9.73 3.00
C GLU A 181 16.08 -10.62 3.60
N GLU A 182 15.69 -11.69 4.30
CA GLU A 182 16.62 -12.63 4.95
C GLU A 182 17.60 -13.32 3.97
N GLU A 183 17.15 -13.54 2.74
CA GLU A 183 17.90 -14.25 1.72
C GLU A 183 18.49 -13.32 0.65
N ASN A 184 18.32 -12.00 0.81
CA ASN A 184 18.70 -10.96 -0.15
C ASN A 184 18.36 -11.34 -1.61
N ARG A 185 17.17 -11.88 -1.83
CA ARG A 185 16.71 -12.36 -3.14
C ARG A 185 15.32 -11.87 -3.47
N LEU A 186 15.01 -11.92 -4.76
CA LEU A 186 13.63 -11.76 -5.23
C LEU A 186 12.83 -13.04 -5.02
N ARG A 187 11.56 -12.88 -4.67
CA ARG A 187 10.58 -13.96 -4.64
C ARG A 187 10.39 -14.53 -6.02
N ARG A 188 10.07 -15.83 -6.07
CA ARG A 188 9.70 -16.47 -7.32
C ARG A 188 8.38 -15.91 -7.84
N GLY A 189 8.21 -15.93 -9.15
CA GLY A 189 7.04 -15.34 -9.81
C GLY A 189 5.70 -15.94 -9.35
N ASP A 190 5.65 -17.23 -9.03
CA ASP A 190 4.49 -17.92 -8.47
C ASP A 190 4.13 -17.44 -7.06
N GLU A 191 5.13 -17.34 -6.17
CA GLU A 191 4.97 -16.82 -4.81
C GLU A 191 4.52 -15.36 -4.81
N TYR A 192 5.22 -14.51 -5.56
CA TYR A 192 4.92 -13.09 -5.65
C TYR A 192 3.56 -12.83 -6.28
N SER A 193 3.20 -13.56 -7.35
CA SER A 193 1.89 -13.44 -7.98
C SER A 193 0.76 -13.80 -7.02
N TYR A 194 0.93 -14.85 -6.21
CA TYR A 194 -0.07 -15.22 -5.19
C TYR A 194 -0.28 -14.09 -4.17
N MET A 195 0.80 -13.47 -3.68
CA MET A 195 0.73 -12.33 -2.77
C MET A 195 -0.01 -11.14 -3.41
N LEU A 196 0.32 -10.79 -4.65
CA LEU A 196 -0.35 -9.72 -5.38
C LEU A 196 -1.83 -10.01 -5.65
N VAL A 197 -2.20 -11.26 -5.93
CA VAL A 197 -3.61 -11.66 -6.10
C VAL A 197 -4.37 -11.41 -4.79
N GLY A 198 -3.77 -11.80 -3.66
CA GLY A 198 -4.38 -11.59 -2.35
C GLY A 198 -4.52 -10.10 -2.00
N PHE A 199 -3.48 -9.31 -2.26
CA PHE A 199 -3.52 -7.87 -2.04
C PHE A 199 -4.57 -7.18 -2.94
N MET A 200 -4.61 -7.53 -4.23
CA MET A 200 -5.60 -7.01 -5.17
C MET A 200 -7.02 -7.45 -4.83
N TYR A 201 -7.21 -8.64 -4.24
CA TYR A 201 -8.52 -9.06 -3.73
C TYR A 201 -9.01 -8.09 -2.66
N CYS A 202 -8.19 -7.78 -1.65
CA CYS A 202 -8.55 -6.81 -0.61
C CYS A 202 -8.84 -5.42 -1.18
N ILE A 203 -8.02 -4.93 -2.14
CA ILE A 203 -8.25 -3.65 -2.81
C ILE A 203 -9.63 -3.61 -3.48
N ARG A 204 -9.99 -4.67 -4.22
CA ARG A 204 -11.29 -4.76 -4.90
C ARG A 204 -12.46 -4.76 -3.92
N VAL A 205 -12.33 -5.48 -2.81
CA VAL A 205 -13.35 -5.53 -1.76
C VAL A 205 -13.55 -4.14 -1.13
N LEU A 206 -12.46 -3.44 -0.78
CA LEU A 206 -12.56 -2.09 -0.24
C LEU A 206 -13.12 -1.09 -1.25
N PHE A 207 -12.69 -1.22 -2.51
CA PHE A 207 -13.17 -0.38 -3.60
C PHE A 207 -14.68 -0.51 -3.79
N VAL A 208 -15.22 -1.73 -3.81
CA VAL A 208 -16.66 -1.91 -3.98
C VAL A 208 -17.43 -1.45 -2.75
N GLU A 209 -16.93 -1.69 -1.53
CA GLU A 209 -17.57 -1.18 -0.31
C GLU A 209 -17.60 0.37 -0.29
N HIS A 210 -16.57 1.02 -0.83
CA HIS A 210 -16.56 2.48 -0.96
C HIS A 210 -17.54 2.99 -2.02
N ALA A 211 -17.52 2.41 -3.22
CA ALA A 211 -18.33 2.88 -4.35
C ALA A 211 -19.81 2.47 -4.21
N LEU A 212 -20.02 1.30 -3.60
CA LEU A 212 -21.30 0.67 -3.37
C LEU A 212 -21.25 0.09 -1.93
N PRO A 213 -21.59 0.88 -0.89
CA PRO A 213 -21.60 0.41 0.50
C PRO A 213 -22.69 -0.61 0.79
N ALA A 214 -22.38 -1.70 1.50
CA ALA A 214 -23.37 -2.74 1.78
C ALA A 214 -24.56 -2.19 2.61
N ALA A 215 -24.29 -1.24 3.51
CA ALA A 215 -25.29 -0.65 4.41
C ALA A 215 -26.45 0.05 3.68
N THR A 216 -26.21 0.58 2.48
CA THR A 216 -27.21 1.32 1.69
C THR A 216 -27.58 0.62 0.38
N ARG A 217 -27.24 -0.68 0.24
CA ARG A 217 -27.46 -1.47 -0.99
C ARG A 217 -28.90 -1.41 -1.52
N GLY A 218 -29.88 -1.48 -0.62
CA GLY A 218 -31.32 -1.46 -0.98
C GLY A 218 -31.83 -0.12 -1.51
N GLU A 219 -31.09 0.97 -1.32
CA GLU A 219 -31.45 2.32 -1.75
C GLU A 219 -30.76 2.72 -3.06
N GLN A 220 -29.91 1.84 -3.60
CA GLN A 220 -29.08 2.18 -4.73
C GLN A 220 -29.85 2.26 -6.04
N THR A 221 -29.44 3.24 -6.83
CA THR A 221 -30.05 3.57 -8.10
C THR A 221 -29.14 3.16 -9.25
N ARG A 222 -29.65 3.33 -10.48
CA ARG A 222 -28.84 3.19 -11.69
C ARG A 222 -27.64 4.13 -11.67
N ASP A 223 -27.80 5.35 -11.18
CA ASP A 223 -26.74 6.36 -11.17
C ASP A 223 -25.57 5.94 -10.25
N ASP A 224 -25.86 5.22 -9.16
CA ASP A 224 -24.83 4.64 -8.29
C ASP A 224 -23.99 3.59 -9.02
N ILE A 225 -24.64 2.76 -9.84
CA ILE A 225 -23.96 1.75 -10.65
C ILE A 225 -23.13 2.40 -11.76
N ASP A 226 -23.65 3.43 -12.42
CA ASP A 226 -22.91 4.17 -13.45
C ASP A 226 -21.67 4.86 -12.84
N ARG A 227 -21.80 5.46 -11.66
CA ARG A 227 -20.67 6.03 -10.89
C ARG A 227 -19.65 4.96 -10.49
N PHE A 228 -20.08 3.79 -10.05
CA PHE A 228 -19.18 2.66 -9.77
C PHE A 228 -18.38 2.26 -11.02
N LEU A 229 -19.04 2.14 -12.18
CA LEU A 229 -18.38 1.77 -13.44
C LEU A 229 -17.38 2.84 -13.90
N GLU A 230 -17.70 4.12 -13.71
CA GLU A 230 -16.78 5.23 -14.00
C GLU A 230 -15.55 5.21 -13.08
N LEU A 231 -15.74 5.12 -11.76
CA LEU A 231 -14.65 4.98 -10.80
C LEU A 231 -13.78 3.77 -11.13
N ARG A 232 -14.41 2.62 -11.43
CA ARG A 232 -13.71 1.38 -11.78
C ARG A 232 -12.82 1.60 -13.01
N ARG A 233 -13.35 2.26 -14.05
CA ARG A 233 -12.60 2.57 -15.27
C ARG A 233 -11.39 3.49 -14.98
N GLY A 234 -11.54 4.42 -14.05
CA GLY A 234 -10.49 5.36 -13.65
C GLY A 234 -9.37 4.73 -12.79
N TYR A 235 -9.68 3.71 -12.00
CA TYR A 235 -8.73 3.24 -10.97
C TYR A 235 -8.45 1.75 -10.95
N LEU A 236 -9.36 0.90 -11.39
CA LEU A 236 -9.27 -0.55 -11.19
C LEU A 236 -9.08 -1.34 -12.49
N VAL A 237 -8.67 -0.67 -13.56
CA VAL A 237 -8.56 -1.21 -14.91
C VAL A 237 -7.18 -0.96 -15.50
N VAL A 238 -6.66 -1.92 -16.28
CA VAL A 238 -5.40 -1.76 -17.01
C VAL A 238 -5.45 -0.53 -17.91
N GLY A 239 -4.47 0.36 -17.76
CA GLY A 239 -4.33 1.58 -18.56
C GLY A 239 -4.89 2.84 -17.89
N SER A 240 -5.47 2.74 -16.70
CA SER A 240 -6.15 3.85 -16.04
C SER A 240 -5.21 4.87 -15.34
N TYR A 241 -3.90 4.82 -15.58
CA TYR A 241 -2.88 5.61 -14.87
C TYR A 241 -3.04 5.56 -13.34
N SER A 242 -3.43 4.42 -12.79
CA SER A 242 -3.52 4.19 -11.35
C SER A 242 -2.47 3.17 -10.88
N PRO A 243 -2.18 3.11 -9.58
CA PRO A 243 -1.31 2.07 -9.07
C PRO A 243 -1.93 0.67 -9.22
N CYS A 244 -3.27 0.53 -9.13
CA CYS A 244 -3.92 -0.77 -9.40
C CYS A 244 -3.71 -1.22 -10.86
N SER A 245 -3.74 -0.32 -11.86
CA SER A 245 -3.42 -0.65 -13.25
C SER A 245 -2.02 -1.28 -13.37
N PHE A 246 -1.03 -0.77 -12.61
CA PHE A 246 0.31 -1.35 -12.56
C PHE A 246 0.30 -2.75 -11.94
N LEU A 247 -0.34 -2.91 -10.78
CA LEU A 247 -0.44 -4.21 -10.10
C LEU A 247 -1.14 -5.28 -10.96
N ILE A 248 -2.20 -4.90 -11.68
CA ILE A 248 -2.89 -5.80 -12.61
C ILE A 248 -1.97 -6.21 -13.77
N LYS A 249 -1.17 -5.28 -14.31
CA LYS A 249 -0.16 -5.62 -15.34
C LYS A 249 0.86 -6.61 -14.79
N MET A 250 1.37 -6.40 -13.57
CA MET A 250 2.30 -7.33 -12.92
C MET A 250 1.73 -8.74 -12.76
N LEU A 251 0.46 -8.85 -12.36
CA LEU A 251 -0.27 -10.13 -12.32
C LEU A 251 -0.39 -10.77 -13.71
N GLY A 252 -0.64 -9.98 -14.75
CA GLY A 252 -0.66 -10.43 -16.14
C GLY A 252 0.69 -11.01 -16.58
N TYR A 253 1.80 -10.33 -16.27
CA TYR A 253 3.16 -10.81 -16.57
C TYR A 253 3.50 -12.11 -15.80
N GLY A 254 3.13 -12.21 -14.52
CA GLY A 254 3.34 -13.44 -13.75
C GLY A 254 2.64 -14.65 -14.37
N LYS A 255 1.43 -14.45 -14.88
CA LYS A 255 0.67 -15.49 -15.58
C LYS A 255 1.34 -15.93 -16.88
N THR A 256 1.82 -15.01 -17.71
CA THR A 256 2.48 -15.37 -18.98
C THR A 256 3.77 -16.14 -18.75
N MET A 257 4.59 -15.74 -17.78
CA MET A 257 5.82 -16.45 -17.42
C MET A 257 5.54 -17.86 -16.87
N SER A 258 4.51 -18.02 -16.05
CA SER A 258 4.10 -19.34 -15.54
C SER A 258 3.64 -20.28 -16.67
N MET A 259 2.80 -19.79 -17.59
CA MET A 259 2.37 -20.58 -18.75
C MET A 259 3.53 -20.95 -19.68
N GLN A 260 4.52 -20.08 -19.85
CA GLN A 260 5.72 -20.37 -20.64
C GLN A 260 6.57 -21.47 -20.00
N LYS A 261 6.72 -21.49 -18.67
CA LYS A 261 7.44 -22.57 -17.95
C LYS A 261 6.76 -23.93 -18.10
N ILE A 262 5.42 -23.97 -18.08
CA ILE A 262 4.65 -25.21 -18.30
C ILE A 262 4.84 -25.75 -19.73
N ASN A 263 5.01 -24.84 -20.70
CA ASN A 263 5.18 -25.20 -22.12
C ASN A 263 6.64 -25.43 -22.55
N GLN A 264 7.61 -25.41 -21.63
CA GLN A 264 8.98 -25.81 -21.95
C GLN A 264 9.07 -27.34 -22.03
N PRO A 265 9.47 -27.93 -23.17
CA PRO A 265 9.65 -29.37 -23.26
C PRO A 265 10.75 -29.81 -22.30
N ILE A 266 10.43 -30.79 -21.45
CA ILE A 266 11.42 -31.48 -20.60
C ILE A 266 12.36 -32.22 -21.55
N LEU A 267 13.53 -31.65 -21.82
CA LEU A 267 14.62 -32.34 -22.50
C LEU A 267 15.16 -33.41 -21.54
N SER A 268 14.54 -34.60 -21.59
CA SER A 268 15.15 -35.81 -21.05
C SER A 268 16.14 -36.32 -22.11
N TYR A 269 17.43 -36.26 -21.79
CA TYR A 269 18.45 -36.95 -22.56
C TYR A 269 18.38 -38.44 -22.21
N PRO A 270 18.21 -39.35 -23.19
CA PRO A 270 18.34 -40.77 -22.93
C PRO A 270 19.82 -41.09 -22.67
N SER A 271 20.08 -41.70 -21.51
CA SER A 271 21.35 -42.34 -21.13
C SER A 271 21.55 -43.66 -21.87
#